data_AF-A3XD18-F1
#
_entry.id   AF-A3XD18-F1
#
_cell.length_a   1.000
_cell.length_b   1.000
_cell.length_c   1.000
_cell.angle_alpha   90.00
_cell.angle_beta   90.00
_cell.angle_gamma   90.00
#
_symmetry.space_group_name_H-M   'P 1'
#
loop_
_entity.id
_entity.type
_entity.pdbx_description
1 polymer ?
#
loop_
_entity_poly.entity_id
_entity_poly.type
_entity_poly.pdbx_seq_one_letter_code
_entity_poly.pdbx_strand_id
1 'polypeptide(L)'
;MKWLNRLLTGNRLILPKPTVREADFLSPETDPDLKIEDYYDRLLGEYASEEVWAALEAFKLGTLEELVSKGLMTEGQMIFFSLEYFRAQILNGGFLQFMGNAGFMSADVVSGLRKLNQNELADDVERVTKDIAPILSHLDTVPGDARNSAFRSAMRRAKIEMKEAMQRSEAGQRLEAETFVPRLALQMTKYIENHSEEFCIAG
;
A
#
# COMPACT_ATOMS: atom_id res chain seq x y z
N MET A 1 -15.84 3.91 11.95
CA MET A 1 -16.97 3.06 12.43
C MET A 1 -18.34 3.28 11.76
N LYS A 2 -18.73 4.48 11.29
CA LYS A 2 -20.00 4.65 10.53
C LYS A 2 -19.95 4.10 9.09
N TRP A 3 -18.76 3.87 8.56
CA TRP A 3 -18.50 3.54 7.15
C TRP A 3 -18.44 2.05 6.86
N LEU A 4 -17.81 1.24 7.73
CA LEU A 4 -17.86 -0.23 7.63
C LEU A 4 -19.32 -0.74 7.63
N ASN A 5 -20.18 -0.14 8.47
CA ASN A 5 -21.62 -0.45 8.46
C ASN A 5 -22.32 -0.04 7.15
N ARG A 6 -21.83 0.99 6.43
CA ARG A 6 -22.33 1.37 5.10
C ARG A 6 -21.85 0.40 4.02
N LEU A 7 -20.58 -0.02 4.07
CA LEU A 7 -20.03 -1.05 3.20
C LEU A 7 -20.75 -2.39 3.38
N LEU A 8 -20.95 -2.82 4.63
CA LEU A 8 -21.69 -4.05 4.98
C LEU A 8 -23.16 -4.02 4.53
N THR A 9 -23.72 -2.83 4.28
CA THR A 9 -25.07 -2.66 3.74
C THR A 9 -25.09 -2.49 2.21
N GLY A 10 -23.97 -2.76 1.53
CA GLY A 10 -23.84 -2.75 0.07
C GLY A 10 -23.59 -1.38 -0.55
N ASN A 11 -23.28 -0.36 0.24
CA ASN A 11 -22.96 0.96 -0.29
C ASN A 11 -21.48 1.03 -0.68
N ARG A 12 -21.20 1.66 -1.82
CA ARG A 12 -19.85 1.94 -2.32
C ARG A 12 -19.04 2.78 -1.30
N LEU A 13 -17.72 2.59 -1.27
CA LEU A 13 -16.79 3.52 -0.63
C LEU A 13 -16.84 4.83 -1.39
N ILE A 14 -17.53 5.81 -0.80
CA ILE A 14 -17.58 7.17 -1.31
C ILE A 14 -16.61 7.97 -0.45
N LEU A 15 -15.36 8.11 -0.91
CA LEU A 15 -14.49 9.13 -0.35
C LEU A 15 -15.08 10.49 -0.79
N PRO A 16 -15.43 11.41 0.13
CA PRO A 16 -15.74 12.78 -0.25
C PRO A 16 -14.59 13.35 -1.09
N LYS A 17 -14.86 14.41 -1.85
CA LYS A 17 -13.75 15.18 -2.41
C LYS A 17 -12.92 15.71 -1.24
N PRO A 18 -11.59 15.49 -1.18
CA PRO A 18 -10.78 16.02 -0.10
C PRO A 18 -10.94 17.54 -0.10
N THR A 19 -11.11 18.10 1.09
CA THR A 19 -11.30 19.55 1.30
C THR A 19 -9.93 20.25 1.19
N VAL A 20 -9.25 20.04 0.07
CA VAL A 20 -7.96 20.65 -0.20
C VAL A 20 -8.22 22.05 -0.71
N ARG A 21 -7.67 23.08 -0.04
CA ARG A 21 -7.79 24.45 -0.52
C ARG A 21 -6.79 24.61 -1.68
N GLU A 22 -7.15 25.37 -2.73
CA GLU A 22 -6.20 25.70 -3.82
C GLU A 22 -4.89 26.31 -3.29
N ALA A 23 -4.94 27.01 -2.15
CA ALA A 23 -3.76 27.56 -1.47
C ALA A 23 -2.79 26.50 -0.91
N ASP A 24 -3.27 25.27 -0.66
CA ASP A 24 -2.42 24.13 -0.25
C ASP A 24 -1.67 23.52 -1.46
N PHE A 25 -2.12 23.81 -2.70
CA PHE A 25 -1.51 23.37 -3.97
C PHE A 25 -0.60 24.43 -4.62
N LEU A 26 -0.93 25.70 -4.44
CA LEU A 26 -0.34 26.83 -5.18
C LEU A 26 0.23 27.89 -4.23
N SER A 27 1.04 27.50 -3.25
CA SER A 27 1.96 28.49 -2.70
C SER A 27 3.06 28.73 -3.73
N PRO A 28 3.16 29.93 -4.35
CA PRO A 28 4.27 30.29 -5.24
C PRO A 28 5.57 30.47 -4.44
N GLU A 29 5.44 30.54 -3.12
CA GLU A 29 6.52 30.53 -2.17
C GLU A 29 6.59 29.11 -1.62
N THR A 30 7.74 28.47 -1.75
CA THR A 30 8.11 27.30 -0.95
C THR A 30 7.76 27.59 0.51
N ASP A 31 6.60 27.15 1.00
CA ASP A 31 6.39 27.00 2.42
C ASP A 31 7.32 25.86 2.81
N PRO A 32 8.47 26.14 3.46
CA PRO A 32 9.48 25.12 3.73
C PRO A 32 8.96 24.05 4.67
N ASP A 33 7.83 24.33 5.34
CA ASP A 33 7.25 23.51 6.38
C ASP A 33 6.10 22.63 5.88
N LEU A 34 5.52 22.89 4.69
CA LEU A 34 4.43 22.08 4.14
C LEU A 34 4.99 21.05 3.16
N LYS A 35 5.21 19.84 3.67
CA LYS A 35 5.81 18.73 2.92
C LYS A 35 4.75 17.95 2.16
N ILE A 36 5.13 17.33 1.04
CA ILE A 36 4.26 16.39 0.31
C ILE A 36 3.74 15.29 1.26
N GLU A 37 4.55 14.92 2.24
CA GLU A 37 4.23 14.01 3.33
C GLU A 37 3.04 14.49 4.17
N ASP A 38 2.92 15.79 4.48
CA ASP A 38 1.80 16.35 5.25
C ASP A 38 0.47 16.28 4.47
N TYR A 39 0.54 16.33 3.14
CA TYR A 39 -0.60 16.14 2.25
C TYR A 39 -1.11 14.69 2.26
N TYR A 40 -0.20 13.72 2.21
CA TYR A 40 -0.55 12.30 2.32
C TYR A 40 -1.07 11.95 3.71
N ASP A 41 -0.45 12.48 4.76
CA ASP A 41 -0.90 12.27 6.14
C ASP A 41 -2.30 12.86 6.36
N ARG A 42 -2.62 14.01 5.75
CA ARG A 42 -3.98 14.55 5.71
C ARG A 42 -4.95 13.67 4.94
N LEU A 43 -4.61 13.25 3.72
CA LEU A 43 -5.47 12.35 2.93
C LEU A 43 -5.73 11.02 3.64
N LEU A 44 -4.73 10.44 4.31
CA LEU A 44 -4.86 9.21 5.08
C LEU A 44 -5.59 9.40 6.41
N GLY A 45 -5.39 10.54 7.08
CA GLY A 45 -6.14 10.92 8.27
C GLY A 45 -7.63 11.17 7.96
N GLU A 46 -7.94 11.68 6.77
CA GLU A 46 -9.30 11.87 6.26
C GLU A 46 -9.90 10.57 5.68
N TYR A 47 -9.08 9.70 5.07
CA TYR A 47 -9.46 8.42 4.47
C TYR A 47 -8.76 7.28 5.20
N ALA A 48 -9.28 6.98 6.40
CA ALA A 48 -8.72 6.02 7.33
C ALA A 48 -8.42 4.65 6.68
N SER A 49 -7.14 4.33 6.59
CA SER A 49 -6.62 3.04 6.12
C SER A 49 -7.25 1.85 6.86
N GLU A 50 -7.54 1.99 8.16
CA GLU A 50 -8.22 0.98 8.98
C GLU A 50 -9.55 0.47 8.41
N GLU A 51 -10.32 1.33 7.74
CA GLU A 51 -11.63 0.94 7.21
C GLU A 51 -11.53 0.11 5.93
N VAL A 52 -10.48 0.32 5.13
CA VAL A 52 -10.15 -0.54 3.97
C VAL A 52 -9.71 -1.92 4.44
N TRP A 53 -8.88 -1.99 5.48
CA TRP A 53 -8.46 -3.27 6.09
C TRP A 53 -9.64 -4.02 6.70
N ALA A 54 -10.50 -3.31 7.44
CA ALA A 54 -11.71 -3.89 8.01
C ALA A 54 -12.67 -4.38 6.92
N ALA A 55 -12.72 -3.73 5.74
CA ALA A 55 -13.51 -4.19 4.61
C ALA A 55 -12.96 -5.50 4.03
N LEU A 56 -11.64 -5.58 3.77
CA LEU A 56 -11.00 -6.82 3.33
C LEU A 56 -11.29 -7.99 4.28
N GLU A 57 -11.14 -7.77 5.58
CA GLU A 57 -11.43 -8.77 6.61
C GLU A 57 -12.91 -9.16 6.64
N ALA A 58 -13.82 -8.18 6.66
CA ALA A 58 -15.25 -8.41 6.75
C ALA A 58 -15.81 -9.18 5.54
N PHE A 59 -15.30 -8.90 4.34
CA PHE A 59 -15.71 -9.57 3.11
C PHE A 59 -14.88 -10.81 2.78
N LYS A 60 -13.89 -11.17 3.62
CA LYS A 60 -12.95 -12.27 3.39
C LYS A 60 -12.25 -12.18 2.03
N LEU A 61 -11.82 -10.98 1.68
CA LEU A 61 -11.16 -10.69 0.42
C LEU A 61 -9.65 -10.66 0.60
N GLY A 62 -8.96 -11.15 -0.42
CA GLY A 62 -7.52 -11.28 -0.47
C GLY A 62 -6.83 -10.13 -1.19
N THR A 63 -7.54 -9.26 -1.93
CA THR A 63 -6.94 -8.12 -2.63
C THR A 63 -7.86 -6.90 -2.65
N LEU A 64 -7.29 -5.71 -2.88
CA LEU A 64 -8.09 -4.51 -3.09
C LEU A 64 -8.83 -4.55 -4.44
N GLU A 65 -8.27 -5.22 -5.46
CA GLU A 65 -8.95 -5.45 -6.74
C GLU A 65 -10.30 -6.15 -6.57
N GLU A 66 -10.43 -7.06 -5.61
CA GLU A 66 -11.72 -7.70 -5.30
C GLU A 66 -12.75 -6.69 -4.77
N LEU A 67 -12.34 -5.66 -4.02
CA LEU A 67 -13.24 -4.56 -3.61
C LEU A 67 -13.70 -3.73 -4.82
N VAL A 68 -12.81 -3.49 -5.79
CA VAL A 68 -13.16 -2.81 -7.04
C VAL A 68 -14.17 -3.63 -7.84
N SER A 69 -13.94 -4.93 -7.99
CA SER A 69 -14.84 -5.84 -8.72
C SER A 69 -16.25 -5.89 -8.12
N LYS A 70 -16.37 -5.69 -6.79
CA LYS A 70 -17.64 -5.62 -6.06
C LYS A 70 -18.29 -4.24 -6.09
N GLY A 71 -17.69 -3.27 -6.78
CA GLY A 71 -18.16 -1.89 -6.83
C GLY A 71 -18.05 -1.17 -5.48
N LEU A 72 -17.28 -1.72 -4.55
CA LEU A 72 -17.08 -1.16 -3.22
C LEU A 72 -15.96 -0.12 -3.21
N MET A 73 -15.06 -0.13 -4.17
CA MET A 73 -13.96 0.83 -4.32
C MET A 73 -13.82 1.21 -5.80
N THR A 74 -13.27 2.38 -6.12
CA THR A 74 -12.85 2.72 -7.49
C THR A 74 -11.44 2.21 -7.76
N GLU A 75 -11.06 2.11 -9.04
CA GLU A 75 -9.68 1.73 -9.38
C GLU A 75 -8.67 2.78 -8.90
N GLY A 76 -8.98 4.07 -8.99
CA GLY A 76 -8.16 5.14 -8.42
C GLY A 76 -7.92 4.94 -6.93
N GLN A 77 -8.99 4.75 -6.14
CA GLN A 77 -8.89 4.49 -4.69
C GLN A 77 -8.01 3.27 -4.39
N MET A 78 -8.17 2.18 -5.14
CA MET A 78 -7.33 0.98 -5.01
C MET A 78 -5.85 1.30 -5.20
N ILE A 79 -5.51 2.02 -6.28
CA ILE A 79 -4.13 2.44 -6.58
C ILE A 79 -3.57 3.26 -5.42
N PHE A 80 -4.29 4.28 -4.96
CA PHE A 80 -3.84 5.11 -3.85
C PHE A 80 -3.60 4.33 -2.58
N PHE A 81 -4.58 3.53 -2.13
CA PHE A 81 -4.44 2.78 -0.88
C PHE A 81 -3.31 1.75 -0.95
N SER A 82 -3.18 1.04 -2.08
CA SER A 82 -2.11 0.06 -2.26
C SER A 82 -0.72 0.68 -2.20
N LEU A 83 -0.51 1.79 -2.91
CA LEU A 83 0.79 2.42 -3.03
C LEU A 83 1.16 3.24 -1.82
N GLU A 84 0.18 3.85 -1.17
CA GLU A 84 0.41 4.59 0.05
C GLU A 84 0.75 3.65 1.20
N TYR A 85 0.02 2.52 1.33
CA TYR A 85 0.39 1.51 2.31
C TYR A 85 1.77 0.91 2.01
N PHE A 86 2.07 0.61 0.74
CA PHE A 86 3.39 0.19 0.32
C PHE A 86 4.46 1.20 0.77
N ARG A 87 4.33 2.46 0.38
CA ARG A 87 5.24 3.55 0.76
C ARG A 87 5.41 3.67 2.28
N ALA A 88 4.32 3.61 3.04
CA ALA A 88 4.35 3.72 4.50
C ALA A 88 5.07 2.53 5.15
N GLN A 89 4.88 1.31 4.66
CA GLN A 89 5.62 0.15 5.16
C GLN A 89 7.12 0.23 4.84
N ILE A 90 7.46 0.72 3.64
CA ILE A 90 8.85 0.98 3.26
C ILE A 90 9.49 1.97 4.25
N LEU A 91 8.87 3.13 4.49
CA LEU A 91 9.39 4.14 5.42
C LEU A 91 9.54 3.65 6.86
N ASN A 92 8.69 2.72 7.30
CA ASN A 92 8.67 2.25 8.69
C ASN A 92 9.66 1.11 8.96
N GLY A 93 10.08 0.35 7.94
CA GLY A 93 11.07 -0.71 8.11
C GLY A 93 11.34 -1.55 6.87
N GLY A 94 11.26 -0.93 5.70
CA GLY A 94 11.70 -1.48 4.43
C GLY A 94 10.72 -2.46 3.77
N PHE A 95 11.18 -3.02 2.64
CA PHE A 95 10.36 -3.90 1.81
C PHE A 95 10.00 -5.21 2.51
N LEU A 96 10.88 -5.72 3.38
CA LEU A 96 10.57 -6.90 4.19
C LEU A 96 9.43 -6.65 5.19
N GLN A 97 9.30 -5.44 5.73
CA GLN A 97 8.16 -5.09 6.57
C GLN A 97 6.87 -5.05 5.76
N PHE A 98 6.90 -4.50 4.54
CA PHE A 98 5.78 -4.58 3.62
C PHE A 98 5.36 -6.03 3.34
N MET A 99 6.32 -6.90 2.97
CA MET A 99 6.04 -8.30 2.67
C MET A 99 5.43 -9.06 3.86
N GLY A 100 5.87 -8.76 5.08
CA GLY A 100 5.34 -9.39 6.29
C GLY A 100 3.93 -8.94 6.68
N ASN A 101 3.56 -7.69 6.37
CA ASN A 101 2.28 -7.11 6.81
C ASN A 101 1.21 -7.11 5.71
N ALA A 102 1.59 -6.87 4.46
CA ALA A 102 0.67 -6.78 3.32
C ALA A 102 1.27 -7.29 2.00
N GLY A 103 2.15 -8.30 2.05
CA GLY A 103 2.69 -8.93 0.83
C GLY A 103 1.63 -9.52 -0.10
N PHE A 104 0.42 -9.77 0.40
CA PHE A 104 -0.73 -10.17 -0.42
C PHE A 104 -1.15 -9.08 -1.43
N MET A 105 -0.81 -7.82 -1.18
CA MET A 105 -1.13 -6.68 -2.05
C MET A 105 -0.05 -6.38 -3.09
N SER A 106 1.02 -7.18 -3.16
CA SER A 106 2.09 -6.92 -4.12
C SER A 106 1.58 -6.82 -5.57
N ALA A 107 0.54 -7.58 -5.94
CA ALA A 107 -0.07 -7.46 -7.26
C ALA A 107 -0.76 -6.11 -7.49
N ASP A 108 -1.53 -5.63 -6.51
CA ASP A 108 -2.19 -4.31 -6.55
C ASP A 108 -1.15 -3.19 -6.64
N VAL A 109 -0.07 -3.28 -5.85
CA VAL A 109 1.07 -2.35 -5.88
C VAL A 109 1.73 -2.34 -7.26
N VAL A 110 2.03 -3.52 -7.83
CA VAL A 110 2.63 -3.63 -9.17
C VAL A 110 1.74 -2.99 -10.23
N SER A 111 0.43 -3.24 -10.16
CA SER A 111 -0.57 -2.64 -11.07
C SER A 111 -0.56 -1.11 -10.95
N GLY A 112 -0.62 -0.58 -9.73
CA GLY A 112 -0.56 0.86 -9.47
C GLY A 112 0.73 1.48 -9.99
N LEU A 113 1.89 0.89 -9.69
CA LEU A 113 3.19 1.36 -10.16
C LEU A 113 3.27 1.45 -11.68
N ARG A 114 2.72 0.46 -12.41
CA ARG A 114 2.65 0.49 -13.87
C ARG A 114 1.79 1.64 -14.38
N LYS A 115 0.66 1.92 -13.74
CA LYS A 115 -0.18 3.09 -14.07
C LYS A 115 0.51 4.43 -13.84
N LEU A 116 1.41 4.49 -12.86
CA LEU A 116 2.28 5.64 -12.60
C LEU A 116 3.54 5.67 -13.49
N ASN A 117 3.62 4.81 -14.50
CA ASN A 117 4.78 4.62 -15.36
C ASN A 117 6.08 4.32 -14.58
N GLN A 118 5.98 3.72 -13.39
CA GLN A 118 7.11 3.27 -12.58
C GLN A 118 7.46 1.81 -12.90
N ASN A 119 7.70 1.49 -14.17
CA ASN A 119 7.84 0.11 -14.65
C ASN A 119 9.03 -0.63 -14.01
N GLU A 120 10.18 0.03 -13.84
CA GLU A 120 11.36 -0.59 -13.21
C GLU A 120 11.09 -0.97 -11.75
N LEU A 121 10.46 -0.07 -10.98
CA LEU A 121 10.07 -0.36 -9.61
C LEU A 121 9.00 -1.47 -9.55
N ALA A 122 8.05 -1.46 -10.48
CA ALA A 122 7.04 -2.52 -10.58
C ALA A 122 7.67 -3.89 -10.83
N ASP A 123 8.64 -3.96 -11.74
CA ASP A 123 9.36 -5.20 -12.05
C ASP A 123 10.21 -5.67 -10.87
N ASP A 124 10.81 -4.75 -10.11
CA ASP A 124 11.54 -5.07 -8.89
C ASP A 124 10.61 -5.63 -7.80
N VAL A 125 9.48 -4.98 -7.54
CA VAL A 125 8.47 -5.47 -6.58
C VAL A 125 7.96 -6.85 -6.99
N GLU A 126 7.63 -7.05 -8.26
CA GLU A 126 7.13 -8.32 -8.78
C GLU A 126 8.18 -9.44 -8.64
N ARG A 127 9.42 -9.17 -9.01
CA ARG A 127 10.53 -10.13 -8.93
C ARG A 127 10.79 -10.54 -7.48
N VAL A 128 10.95 -9.57 -6.60
CA VAL A 128 11.30 -9.82 -5.20
C VAL A 128 10.14 -10.47 -4.44
N THR A 129 8.90 -10.09 -4.74
CA THR A 129 7.72 -10.79 -4.22
C THR A 129 7.73 -12.27 -4.59
N LYS A 130 8.03 -12.61 -5.85
CA LYS A 130 8.11 -14.02 -6.30
C LYS A 130 9.20 -14.80 -5.57
N ASP A 131 10.31 -14.16 -5.24
CA ASP A 131 11.40 -14.77 -4.47
C ASP A 131 11.03 -14.99 -2.99
N ILE A 132 10.26 -14.08 -2.40
CA ILE A 132 9.89 -14.11 -0.97
C ILE A 132 8.65 -14.97 -0.70
N ALA A 133 7.68 -15.01 -1.62
CA ALA A 133 6.41 -15.70 -1.42
C ALA A 133 6.53 -17.17 -0.96
N PRO A 134 7.45 -17.99 -1.51
CA PRO A 134 7.65 -19.36 -1.02
C PRO A 134 8.08 -19.41 0.46
N ILE A 135 8.92 -18.46 0.90
CA ILE A 135 9.41 -18.39 2.29
C ILE A 135 8.25 -18.07 3.23
N LEU A 136 7.38 -17.12 2.87
CA LEU A 136 6.19 -16.77 3.64
C LEU A 136 5.18 -17.91 3.68
N SER A 137 4.95 -18.60 2.56
CA SER A 137 4.00 -19.74 2.51
C SER A 137 4.38 -20.88 3.45
N HIS A 138 5.67 -21.04 3.75
CA HIS A 138 6.13 -22.03 4.72
C HIS A 138 5.72 -21.66 6.16
N LEU A 139 5.61 -20.37 6.49
CA LEU A 139 5.14 -19.92 7.80
C LEU A 139 3.66 -20.26 8.02
N ASP A 140 2.83 -20.21 6.98
CA ASP A 140 1.41 -20.56 7.06
C ASP A 140 1.18 -22.04 7.43
N THR A 141 2.18 -22.89 7.22
CA THR A 141 2.14 -24.31 7.61
C THR A 141 2.40 -24.53 9.10
N VAL A 142 2.84 -23.50 9.83
CA VAL A 142 3.14 -23.57 11.27
C VAL A 142 2.05 -22.82 12.04
N PRO A 143 1.38 -23.45 13.03
CA PRO A 143 0.34 -22.77 13.81
C PRO A 143 0.84 -21.47 14.44
N GLY A 144 0.18 -20.36 14.09
CA GLY A 144 0.52 -19.02 14.56
C GLY A 144 0.22 -18.82 16.04
N ASP A 145 1.21 -19.11 16.90
CA ASP A 145 1.18 -18.73 18.31
C ASP A 145 2.56 -18.20 18.71
N ALA A 146 2.63 -16.93 19.13
CA ALA A 146 3.87 -16.30 19.59
C ALA A 146 4.51 -17.03 20.79
N ARG A 147 3.74 -17.82 21.54
CA ARG A 147 4.21 -18.66 22.65
C ARG A 147 4.76 -20.01 22.18
N ASN A 148 4.47 -20.43 20.95
CA ASN A 148 5.01 -21.63 20.35
C ASN A 148 6.48 -21.44 19.90
N SER A 149 7.37 -22.26 20.45
CA SER A 149 8.80 -22.21 20.11
C SER A 149 9.09 -22.58 18.66
N ALA A 150 8.31 -23.49 18.06
CA ALA A 150 8.43 -23.86 16.66
C ALA A 150 8.06 -22.70 15.74
N PHE A 151 6.96 -21.98 16.05
CA PHE A 151 6.55 -20.79 15.30
C PHE A 151 7.59 -19.67 15.38
N ARG A 152 8.10 -19.34 16.58
CA ARG A 152 9.18 -18.36 16.73
C ARG A 152 10.45 -18.75 15.96
N SER A 153 10.79 -20.03 15.93
CA SER A 153 11.95 -20.54 15.19
C SER A 153 11.76 -20.46 13.69
N ALA A 154 10.56 -20.79 13.19
CA ALA A 154 10.19 -20.65 11.79
C ALA A 154 10.22 -19.18 11.36
N MET A 155 9.61 -18.28 12.13
CA MET A 155 9.65 -16.83 11.90
C MET A 155 11.09 -16.29 11.83
N ARG A 156 11.97 -16.75 12.73
CA ARG A 156 13.39 -16.34 12.71
C ARG A 156 14.10 -16.82 11.45
N ARG A 157 13.88 -18.06 11.02
CA ARG A 157 14.45 -18.61 9.77
C ARG A 157 13.94 -17.85 8.56
N ALA A 158 12.63 -17.67 8.44
CA ALA A 158 12.02 -16.91 7.35
C ALA A 158 12.58 -15.50 7.26
N LYS A 159 12.75 -14.80 8.40
CA LYS A 159 13.36 -13.46 8.42
C LYS A 159 14.80 -13.45 7.88
N ILE A 160 15.59 -14.47 8.19
CA ILE A 160 16.97 -14.61 7.68
C ILE A 160 16.94 -14.89 6.18
N GLU A 161 16.17 -15.88 5.74
CA GLU A 161 16.07 -16.30 4.34
C GLU A 161 15.56 -15.16 3.45
N MET A 162 14.53 -14.41 3.91
CA MET A 162 14.04 -13.25 3.20
C MET A 162 15.10 -12.16 3.08
N LYS A 163 15.86 -11.88 4.16
CA LYS A 163 16.94 -10.90 4.13
C LYS A 163 18.05 -11.31 3.15
N GLU A 164 18.43 -12.58 3.15
CA GLU A 164 19.40 -13.12 2.20
C GLU A 164 18.88 -13.02 0.75
N ALA A 165 17.59 -13.28 0.52
CA ALA A 165 16.95 -13.12 -0.78
C ALA A 165 16.94 -11.66 -1.28
N MET A 166 16.75 -10.68 -0.37
CA MET A 166 16.90 -9.27 -0.71
C MET A 166 18.34 -8.93 -1.08
N GLN A 167 19.31 -9.39 -0.29
CA GLN A 167 20.72 -9.04 -0.45
C GLN A 167 21.35 -9.66 -1.71
N ARG A 168 20.93 -10.86 -2.12
CA ARG A 168 21.48 -11.54 -3.30
C ARG A 168 21.00 -10.95 -4.62
N SER A 169 19.94 -10.15 -4.64
CA SER A 169 19.34 -9.62 -5.86
C SER A 169 19.49 -8.10 -5.94
N GLU A 170 19.85 -7.58 -7.11
CA GLU A 170 19.95 -6.12 -7.32
C GLU A 170 18.59 -5.43 -7.10
N ALA A 171 17.50 -6.08 -7.49
CA ALA A 171 16.14 -5.61 -7.26
C ALA A 171 15.84 -5.48 -5.75
N GLY A 172 16.21 -6.49 -4.95
CA GLY A 172 16.06 -6.44 -3.51
C GLY A 172 16.90 -5.32 -2.88
N GLN A 173 18.16 -5.16 -3.31
CA GLN A 173 19.01 -4.07 -2.84
C GLN A 173 18.44 -2.68 -3.16
N ARG A 174 17.85 -2.48 -4.35
CA ARG A 174 17.19 -1.22 -4.71
C ARG A 174 15.95 -0.96 -3.85
N LEU A 175 15.14 -1.99 -3.59
CA LEU A 175 13.95 -1.86 -2.74
C LEU A 175 14.32 -1.54 -1.28
N GLU A 176 15.38 -2.13 -0.74
CA GLU A 176 15.89 -1.84 0.61
C GLU A 176 16.60 -0.48 0.72
N ALA A 177 17.03 0.11 -0.39
CA ALA A 177 17.65 1.44 -0.38
C ALA A 177 16.60 2.56 -0.23
N GLU A 178 15.32 2.28 -0.49
CA GLU A 178 14.17 3.17 -0.31
C GLU A 178 14.25 4.51 -1.08
N THR A 179 15.25 4.67 -1.95
CA THR A 179 15.54 5.92 -2.68
C THR A 179 14.43 6.31 -3.65
N PHE A 180 13.56 5.37 -4.00
CA PHE A 180 12.40 5.59 -4.86
C PHE A 180 11.23 6.27 -4.15
N VAL A 181 11.16 6.23 -2.81
CA VAL A 181 9.99 6.68 -2.02
C VAL A 181 9.60 8.13 -2.31
N PRO A 182 10.52 9.12 -2.31
CA PRO A 182 10.14 10.51 -2.58
C PRO A 182 9.57 10.70 -4.01
N ARG A 183 10.15 10.00 -4.99
CA ARG A 183 9.67 10.06 -6.38
C ARG A 183 8.30 9.42 -6.52
N LEU A 184 8.06 8.29 -5.84
CA LEU A 184 6.77 7.61 -5.84
C LEU A 184 5.66 8.50 -5.28
N ALA A 185 5.89 9.17 -4.15
CA ALA A 185 4.95 10.13 -3.56
C ALA A 185 4.57 11.24 -4.54
N LEU A 186 5.56 11.84 -5.22
CA LEU A 186 5.29 12.89 -6.22
C LEU A 186 4.46 12.37 -7.40
N GLN A 187 4.73 11.16 -7.88
CA GLN A 187 3.97 10.58 -9.01
C GLN A 187 2.53 10.26 -8.61
N MET A 188 2.33 9.72 -7.40
CA MET A 188 0.99 9.47 -6.86
C MET A 188 0.17 10.76 -6.79
N THR A 189 0.78 11.88 -6.38
CA THR A 189 0.08 13.18 -6.28
C THR A 189 -0.39 13.62 -7.65
N LYS A 190 0.51 13.59 -8.63
CA LYS A 190 0.19 13.92 -10.03
C LYS A 190 -0.90 13.01 -10.61
N TYR A 191 -0.91 11.73 -10.26
CA TYR A 191 -1.95 10.82 -10.71
C TYR A 191 -3.32 11.22 -10.15
N ILE A 192 -3.40 11.51 -8.85
CA ILE A 192 -4.64 11.94 -8.18
C ILE A 192 -5.16 13.25 -8.77
N GLU A 193 -4.28 14.23 -9.00
CA GLU A 193 -4.64 15.52 -9.61
C GLU A 193 -5.28 15.33 -10.99
N ASN A 194 -4.70 14.47 -11.82
CA ASN A 194 -5.15 14.27 -13.20
C ASN A 194 -6.34 13.32 -13.34
N HIS A 195 -6.70 12.58 -12.28
CA HIS A 195 -7.77 11.58 -12.28
C HIS A 195 -8.71 11.74 -11.09
N SER A 196 -8.95 12.98 -10.66
CA SER A 196 -9.70 13.29 -9.43
C SER A 196 -11.08 12.63 -9.33
N GLU A 197 -11.72 12.37 -10.47
CA GLU A 197 -12.98 11.65 -10.64
C GLU A 197 -12.89 10.15 -10.29
N GLU A 198 -11.71 9.55 -10.39
CA GLU A 198 -11.46 8.20 -9.92
C GLU A 198 -11.33 8.15 -8.40
N PHE A 199 -11.02 9.26 -7.74
CA PHE A 199 -10.81 9.32 -6.29
C PHE A 199 -12.03 9.82 -5.52
N CYS A 200 -12.73 10.78 -6.11
CA CYS A 200 -13.79 11.55 -5.48
C CYS A 200 -15.08 11.38 -6.28
N ILE A 201 -16.21 11.17 -5.61
CA ILE A 201 -17.50 11.35 -6.27
C ILE A 201 -17.86 12.83 -6.21
N ALA A 202 -18.16 13.44 -7.36
CA ALA A 202 -18.71 14.79 -7.40
C ALA A 202 -20.02 14.82 -6.58
N GLY A 203 -20.02 15.64 -5.52
CA GLY A 203 -21.23 15.96 -4.76
C GLY A 203 -22.15 16.88 -5.55
#